data_AF-A0A528AIV4-F1
#
_entry.id   AF-A0A528AIV4-F1
#
_cell.length_a   1.000
_cell.length_b   1.000
_cell.length_c   1.000
_cell.angle_alpha   90.00
_cell.angle_beta   90.00
_cell.angle_gamma   90.00
#
_symmetry.space_group_name_H-M   'P 1'
#
loop_
_entity.id
_entity.type
_entity.pdbx_description
1 polymer ?
#
loop_
_entity_poly.entity_id
_entity_poly.type
_entity_poly.pdbx_seq_one_letter_code
_entity_poly.pdbx_strand_id
1 'polypeptide(L)' 'GITYQELKAGSIASIVFGLAMVFVFLILAAQYESWAMPFMVLLAVPLALFGAFVALLMRGMQIDVYSQIGFVM' A
#
# COMPACT_ATOMS: atom_id res chain seq x y z
N GLY A 1 -7.52 28.48 -8.55
CA GLY A 1 -7.97 28.41 -7.14
C GLY A 1 -7.94 26.98 -6.60
N ILE A 2 -8.54 26.03 -7.30
CA ILE A 2 -8.68 24.61 -6.88
C ILE A 2 -7.39 23.78 -7.03
N THR A 3 -6.66 23.92 -8.13
CA THR A 3 -5.41 23.16 -8.40
C THR A 3 -4.31 23.40 -7.36
N TYR A 4 -4.22 24.61 -6.79
CA TYR A 4 -3.27 24.93 -5.73
C TYR A 4 -3.64 24.26 -4.41
N GLN A 5 -4.93 24.12 -4.10
CA GLN A 5 -5.40 23.43 -2.90
C GLN A 5 -5.30 21.91 -3.08
N GLU A 6 -5.49 21.35 -4.28
CA GLU A 6 -5.20 19.94 -4.58
C GLU A 6 -3.71 19.61 -4.44
N LEU A 7 -2.82 20.47 -4.91
CA LEU A 7 -1.37 20.29 -4.72
C LEU A 7 -0.98 20.37 -3.24
N LYS A 8 -1.56 21.31 -2.49
CA LYS A 8 -1.30 21.46 -1.04
C LYS A 8 -1.94 20.33 -0.22
N ALA A 9 -3.17 19.94 -0.56
CA ALA A 9 -3.88 18.83 0.08
C ALA A 9 -3.26 17.49 -0.28
N GLY A 10 -2.76 17.29 -1.51
CA GLY A 10 -2.01 16.12 -1.93
C GLY A 10 -0.67 15.99 -1.19
N SER A 11 0.01 17.12 -0.96
CA SER A 11 1.22 17.18 -0.13
C SER A 11 0.94 16.78 1.33
N ILE A 12 -0.13 17.32 1.93
CA ILE A 12 -0.55 16.95 3.29
C ILE A 12 -1.03 15.49 3.36
N ALA A 13 -1.80 15.03 2.37
CA ALA A 13 -2.28 13.65 2.29
C ALA A 13 -1.13 12.65 2.23
N SER A 14 -0.06 12.97 1.48
CA SER A 14 1.15 12.15 1.41
C SER A 14 1.84 12.05 2.78
N ILE A 15 1.93 13.16 3.52
CA ILE A 15 2.51 13.21 4.88
C ILE A 15 1.66 12.39 5.86
N VAL A 16 0.33 12.56 5.83
CA VAL A 16 -0.60 11.82 6.69
C VAL A 16 -0.54 10.32 6.39
N PHE A 17 -0.46 9.93 5.11
CA PHE A 17 -0.31 8.53 4.72
C PHE A 17 1.01 7.92 5.20
N GLY A 18 2.12 8.66 5.09
CA GLY A 18 3.41 8.25 5.62
C GLY A 18 3.38 8.05 7.14
N LEU A 19 2.76 8.99 7.87
CA LEU A 19 2.55 8.86 9.32
C LEU A 19 1.68 7.66 9.67
N ALA A 20 0.59 7.42 8.94
CA ALA A 20 -0.28 6.26 9.13
C ALA A 20 0.48 4.95 8.94
N MET A 21 1.34 4.87 7.93
CA MET A 21 2.18 3.68 7.69
C MET A 21 3.16 3.43 8.83
N VAL A 22 3.78 4.46 9.40
CA VAL A 22 4.64 4.34 10.58
C VAL A 22 3.83 3.86 11.79
N PHE A 23 2.64 4.41 12.02
CA PHE A 23 1.78 3.97 13.11
C PHE A 23 1.36 2.50 12.98
N VAL A 24 0.96 2.06 11.78
CA VAL A 24 0.63 0.66 11.52
C VAL A 24 1.85 -0.23 11.79
N PHE A 25 3.04 0.15 11.34
CA PHE A 25 4.27 -0.59 11.64
C PHE A 25 4.51 -0.73 13.14
N LEU A 26 4.38 0.37 13.91
CA LEU A 26 4.59 0.36 15.35
C LEU A 26 3.53 -0.47 16.10
N ILE A 27 2.27 -0.40 15.67
CA ILE A 27 1.18 -1.21 16.23
C ILE A 27 1.43 -2.70 15.98
N LEU A 28 1.81 -3.07 14.75
CA LEU A 28 2.15 -4.47 14.43
C LEU A 28 3.39 -4.92 15.20
N ALA A 29 4.39 -4.05 15.39
CA ALA A 29 5.60 -4.36 16.17
C ALA A 29 5.28 -4.63 17.63
N ALA A 30 4.40 -3.81 18.22
CA ALA A 30 3.90 -4.02 19.57
C ALA A 30 3.02 -5.27 19.68
N GLN A 31 2.18 -5.55 18.67
CA GLN A 31 1.28 -6.70 18.66
C GLN A 31 2.03 -8.04 18.50
N TYR A 32 3.03 -8.10 17.64
CA TYR A 32 3.84 -9.31 17.41
C TYR A 32 5.03 -9.43 18.36
N GLU A 33 5.18 -8.50 19.31
CA GLU A 33 6.30 -8.42 20.26
C GLU A 33 7.69 -8.46 19.57
N SER A 34 7.74 -8.11 18.29
CA SER A 34 8.87 -8.35 17.42
C SER A 34 8.94 -7.31 16.32
N TRP A 35 10.14 -6.82 16.06
CA TRP A 35 10.43 -5.83 15.00
C TRP A 35 10.59 -6.48 13.62
N ALA A 36 10.85 -7.80 13.59
CA ALA A 36 11.07 -8.52 12.34
C ALA A 36 9.75 -8.86 11.63
N MET A 37 8.72 -9.25 12.39
CA MET A 37 7.41 -9.65 11.83
C MET A 37 6.73 -8.52 11.04
N PRO A 38 6.64 -7.27 11.53
CA PRO A 38 6.05 -6.16 10.78
C PRO A 38 6.83 -5.82 9.51
N PHE A 39 8.16 -5.94 9.56
CA PHE A 39 9.00 -5.70 8.39
C PHE A 39 8.76 -6.77 7.30
N MET A 40 8.60 -8.04 7.71
CA MET A 40 8.23 -9.12 6.79
C MET A 40 6.84 -8.89 6.17
N VAL A 41 5.85 -8.43 6.96
CA VAL A 41 4.51 -8.10 6.45
C VAL A 41 4.61 -6.95 5.43
N LEU A 42 5.38 -5.91 5.72
CA LEU A 42 5.56 -4.77 4.81
C LEU A 42 6.20 -5.17 3.48
N LEU A 43 7.12 -6.15 3.48
CA LEU A 43 7.74 -6.70 2.27
C LEU A 43 6.86 -7.74 1.55
N ALA A 44 6.01 -8.45 2.28
CA ALA A 44 5.10 -9.43 1.70
C ALA A 44 4.02 -8.77 0.82
N VAL A 45 3.56 -7.57 1.18
CA VAL A 45 2.57 -6.81 0.40
C VAL A 45 3.02 -6.51 -1.03
N PRO A 46 4.16 -5.84 -1.29
CA PRO A 46 4.62 -5.60 -2.66
C PRO A 46 4.98 -6.89 -3.39
N LEU A 47 5.45 -7.92 -2.69
CA LEU A 47 5.70 -9.23 -3.29
C LEU A 47 4.40 -9.91 -3.75
N ALA A 48 3.34 -9.83 -2.95
CA ALA A 48 2.02 -10.36 -3.28
C ALA A 48 1.38 -9.61 -4.46
N LEU A 49 1.46 -8.27 -4.46
CA LEU A 49 1.04 -7.42 -5.57
C LEU A 49 1.79 -7.76 -6.85
N PHE A 50 3.11 -7.95 -6.76
CA PHE A 50 3.92 -8.35 -7.89
C PHE A 50 3.52 -9.72 -8.43
N GLY A 51 3.31 -10.71 -7.56
CA GLY A 51 2.83 -12.04 -7.95
C GLY A 51 1.46 -11.98 -8.63
N ALA A 52 0.52 -11.19 -8.09
CA ALA A 52 -0.79 -11.00 -8.66
C ALA A 52 -0.73 -10.30 -10.03
N PHE A 53 0.11 -9.28 -10.18
CA PHE A 53 0.37 -8.59 -11.44
C PHE A 53 0.95 -9.54 -12.49
N VAL A 54 1.96 -10.36 -12.13
CA VAL A 54 2.55 -11.36 -13.04
C VAL A 54 1.52 -12.40 -13.45
N ALA A 55 0.66 -12.85 -12.53
CA ALA A 55 -0.41 -13.80 -12.84
C ALA A 55 -1.45 -13.21 -13.82
N LEU A 56 -1.83 -11.94 -13.66
CA LEU A 56 -2.71 -11.24 -14.59
C LEU A 56 -2.08 -11.09 -15.98
N LEU A 57 -0.78 -10.74 -16.03
CA LEU A 57 -0.02 -10.65 -17.27
C LEU A 57 0.07 -12.01 -17.98
N MET A 58 0.36 -13.09 -17.26
CA MET A 58 0.38 -14.45 -17.83
C MET A 58 -0.98 -14.87 -18.37
N ARG A 59 -2.07 -14.41 -17.75
CA ARG A 59 -3.44 -14.68 -18.19
C ARG A 59 -3.90 -13.78 -19.34
N GLY A 60 -3.07 -12.80 -19.76
CA GLY A 60 -3.40 -11.84 -20.81
C GLY A 60 -4.57 -10.92 -20.46
N MET A 61 -4.90 -10.80 -19.16
CA MET A 61 -6.01 -9.97 -18.71
C MET A 61 -5.54 -8.53 -18.53
N GLN A 62 -6.40 -7.58 -18.91
CA GLN A 62 -6.12 -6.16 -18.71
C GLN A 62 -6.26 -5.82 -17.23
N ILE A 63 -5.40 -4.93 -16.75
CA ILE A 63 -5.48 -4.41 -15.38
C ILE A 63 -6.57 -3.34 -15.37
N ASP A 64 -7.74 -3.76 -14.94
CA ASP A 64 -8.95 -2.97 -14.88
C ASP A 64 -9.32 -2.64 -13.42
N VAL A 65 -10.47 -1.98 -13.24
CA VAL A 65 -10.97 -1.58 -11.92
C VAL A 65 -11.18 -2.79 -11.00
N TYR A 66 -11.61 -3.94 -11.54
CA TYR A 66 -11.77 -5.17 -10.75
C TYR A 66 -10.43 -5.70 -10.24
N SER A 67 -9.39 -5.65 -11.07
CA SER A 67 -8.03 -6.01 -10.68
C SER A 67 -7.47 -5.09 -9.58
N GLN A 68 -7.76 -3.79 -9.65
CA GLN A 68 -7.34 -2.81 -8.64
C GLN A 68 -8.05 -3.00 -7.29
N ILE A 69 -9.34 -3.34 -7.31
CA ILE A 69 -10.08 -3.67 -6.10
C ILE A 69 -9.43 -4.88 -5.41
N GLY A 70 -9.11 -5.94 -6.15
CA GLY A 70 -8.43 -7.13 -5.59
C GLY A 70 -7.00 -6.89 -5.10
N PHE A 71 -6.36 -5.77 -5.47
CA PHE A 71 -5.03 -5.39 -5.01
C PHE A 71 -5.05 -4.56 -3.72
N VAL A 72 -6.14 -3.85 -3.45
CA VAL A 72 -6.20 -2.81 -2.41
C VAL A 72 -7.23 -3.11 -1.31
N MET A 73 -8.35 -3.75 -1.64
CA MET A 73 -9.43 -4.12 -0.70
C MET A 73 -9.24 -5.53 -0.16
#